data_AF-A0A8I3A781-F1
#
_entry.id   AF-A0A8I3A781-F1
#
_cell.length_a   1.000
_cell.length_b   1.000
_cell.length_c   1.000
_cell.angle_alpha   90.00
_cell.angle_beta   90.00
_cell.angle_gamma   90.00
#
_symmetry.space_group_name_H-M   'P 1'
#
loop_
_entity.id
_entity.type
_entity.pdbx_description
1 polymer ?
#
loop_
_entity_poly.entity_id
_entity_poly.type
_entity_poly.pdbx_seq_one_letter_code
_entity_poly.pdbx_strand_id
1 'polypeptide(L)' 'MELVRYHRATLGIIGPKRKPYLDIHPEVVHMLDMIMVTFVYIEKLHMDKERAAQRNSGGGP' A
#
# COMPACT_ATOMS: atom_id res chain seq x y z
N MET A 1 -0.89 21.77 11.65
CA MET A 1 -1.69 20.60 12.07
C MET A 1 -1.12 19.39 11.37
N GLU A 2 -0.75 18.33 12.10
CA GLU A 2 -0.20 17.09 11.50
C GLU A 2 -1.38 16.24 11.02
N LEU A 3 -1.46 15.96 9.71
CA LEU A 3 -2.59 15.25 9.10
C LEU A 3 -2.41 13.73 9.12
N VAL A 4 -1.16 13.26 9.09
CA VAL A 4 -0.80 11.84 9.06
C VAL A 4 0.53 11.65 9.78
N ARG A 5 0.64 10.61 10.61
CA ARG A 5 1.87 10.25 11.31
C ARG A 5 2.11 8.74 11.31
N TYR A 6 3.28 8.32 10.87
CA TYR A 6 3.66 6.91 10.94
C TYR A 6 4.34 6.57 12.27
N HIS A 7 3.83 5.54 12.95
CA HIS A 7 4.40 4.97 14.15
C HIS A 7 5.10 3.65 13.82
N ARG A 8 6.41 3.62 14.04
CA ARG A 8 7.22 2.40 13.89
C ARG A 8 6.86 1.37 14.97
N ALA A 9 7.10 0.11 14.63
CA ALA A 9 7.01 -0.97 15.59
C ALA A 9 8.02 -0.78 16.73
N THR A 10 7.63 -1.14 17.96
CA THR A 10 8.53 -1.23 19.11
C THR A 10 8.64 -2.68 19.56
N LEU A 11 9.85 -3.14 19.85
CA LEU A 11 10.11 -4.54 20.23
C LEU A 11 9.79 -4.86 21.70
N GLY A 12 9.59 -3.84 22.53
CA GLY A 12 9.34 -4.03 23.96
C GLY A 12 10.60 -4.03 24.83
N ILE A 13 11.78 -3.71 24.26
CA ILE A 13 13.06 -3.70 24.97
C ILE A 13 13.15 -2.47 25.90
N ILE A 14 12.69 -1.32 25.42
CA ILE A 14 12.52 -0.10 26.20
C ILE A 14 11.06 0.35 26.01
N GLY A 15 10.22 0.11 27.01
CA GLY A 15 8.80 0.42 26.98
C GLY A 15 7.91 -0.65 26.33
N PRO A 16 6.61 -0.40 26.15
CA PRO A 16 5.65 -1.40 25.68
C PRO A 16 5.87 -1.78 24.22
N LYS A 17 5.73 -3.07 23.91
CA LYS A 17 5.73 -3.61 22.53
C LYS A 17 4.49 -3.11 21.78
N ARG A 18 4.67 -2.56 20.58
CA ARG A 18 3.60 -2.03 19.72
C ARG A 18 3.82 -2.42 18.27
N LYS A 19 2.73 -2.79 17.59
CA LYS A 19 2.73 -2.99 16.13
C LYS A 19 2.88 -1.63 15.42
N PRO A 20 3.43 -1.59 14.20
CA PRO A 20 3.45 -0.36 13.42
C PRO A 20 2.01 0.03 13.03
N TYR A 21 1.72 1.33 13.03
CA TYR A 21 0.43 1.85 12.58
C TYR A 21 0.58 3.26 12.01
N LEU A 22 -0.41 3.68 11.24
CA LEU A 22 -0.53 5.03 10.70
C LEU A 22 -1.63 5.74 11.47
N ASP A 23 -1.29 6.85 12.13
CA ASP A 23 -2.26 7.75 12.74
C ASP A 23 -2.69 8.77 11.68
N ILE A 24 -4.00 8.96 11.53
CA ILE A 24 -4.60 9.69 10.41
C ILE A 24 -5.67 10.60 10.97
N HIS A 25 -5.54 11.90 10.70
CA HIS A 25 -6.48 12.88 11.21
C HIS A 25 -7.89 12.63 10.64
N PRO A 26 -8.98 12.70 11.45
CA PRO A 26 -10.33 12.42 10.99
C PRO A 26 -10.76 13.19 9.74
N GLU A 27 -10.29 14.44 9.61
CA GLU A 27 -10.58 15.29 8.44
C GLU A 27 -10.08 14.70 7.11
N VAL A 28 -9.07 13.82 7.13
CA VAL A 28 -8.46 13.26 5.92
C VAL A 28 -8.73 11.76 5.74
N VAL A 29 -9.43 11.12 6.68
CA VAL A 29 -9.75 9.68 6.61
C VAL A 29 -10.51 9.33 5.33
N HIS A 30 -11.42 10.21 4.89
CA HIS A 30 -12.20 10.01 3.66
C HIS A 30 -11.35 9.96 2.38
N MET A 31 -10.11 10.45 2.40
CA MET A 31 -9.20 10.36 1.26
C MET A 31 -8.54 8.97 1.13
N LEU A 32 -8.55 8.17 2.19
CA LEU A 32 -7.88 6.86 2.20
C LEU A 32 -8.47 5.91 1.17
N ASP A 33 -9.80 5.91 1.01
CA ASP A 33 -10.47 5.06 0.03
C ASP A 33 -9.94 5.31 -1.38
N MET A 34 -9.77 6.59 -1.74
CA MET A 34 -9.23 6.97 -3.05
C MET A 34 -7.76 6.59 -3.23
N ILE A 35 -6.95 6.75 -2.18
CA ILE A 35 -5.52 6.35 -2.21
C ILE A 35 -5.41 4.83 -2.40
N MET A 36 -6.19 4.05 -1.64
CA MET A 36 -6.17 2.59 -1.69
C MET A 36 -6.66 2.05 -3.03
N VAL A 37 -7.78 2.59 -3.56
CA VAL A 37 -8.29 2.21 -4.89
C VAL A 37 -7.28 2.53 -5.98
N THR A 38 -6.64 3.70 -5.91
CA THR A 38 -5.62 4.09 -6.91
C THR A 38 -4.44 3.14 -6.89
N PHE A 39 -3.94 2.78 -5.70
CA PHE A 39 -2.85 1.81 -5.57
C PHE A 39 -3.22 0.45 -6.15
N VAL A 40 -4.36 -0.11 -5.76
CA VAL A 40 -4.84 -1.41 -6.26
C VAL A 40 -5.03 -1.37 -7.78
N TYR A 41 -5.57 -0.28 -8.31
CA TYR A 41 -5.76 -0.12 -9.74
C TYR A 41 -4.44 -0.11 -10.51
N ILE A 42 -3.44 0.65 -10.04
CA ILE A 42 -2.12 0.71 -10.66
C ILE A 42 -1.44 -0.66 -10.61
N GLU A 43 -1.44 -1.34 -9.45
CA GLU A 43 -0.90 -2.70 -9.31
C GLU A 43 -1.56 -3.68 -10.29
N LYS A 44 -2.89 -3.63 -10.41
CA LYS A 44 -3.63 -4.43 -11.38
C LYS A 44 -3.19 -4.15 -12.81
N LEU A 45 -2.97 -2.88 -13.18
CA LEU A 45 -2.47 -2.52 -14.50
C LEU A 45 -1.06 -3.08 -14.76
N HIS A 46 -0.18 -3.07 -13.76
CA HIS A 46 1.14 -3.68 -13.88
C HIS A 46 1.05 -5.19 -14.08
N MET A 47 0.25 -5.89 -13.26
CA MET A 47 0.01 -7.33 -13.40
C MET A 47 -0.56 -7.72 -14.77
N ASP A 48 -1.50 -6.93 -15.29
CA ASP A 48 -2.09 -7.19 -16.61
C ASP A 48 -1.08 -7.00 -17.75
N LYS A 49 -0.20 -5.99 -17.65
CA LYS A 49 0.88 -5.78 -18.63
C LYS A 49 1.86 -6.95 -18.63
N GLU A 50 2.27 -7.42 -17.45
CA GLU A 50 3.16 -8.58 -17.32
C GLU A 50 2.52 -9.85 -17.90
N ARG A 51 1.24 -10.10 -17.61
CA ARG A 51 0.50 -11.24 -18.17
C ARG A 51 0.38 -11.16 -19.70
N ALA A 52 0.16 -9.97 -20.25
CA ALA A 52 0.11 -9.77 -21.70
C ALA A 52 1.48 -10.02 -22.35
N ALA A 53 2.57 -9.54 -21.73
CA ALA A 53 3.93 -9.80 -22.21
C ALA A 53 4.28 -11.30 -22.18
N GLN A 54 3.91 -12.02 -21.12
CA GLN A 54 4.11 -13.48 -21.01
C GLN A 54 3.31 -14.29 -22.05
N ARG A 55 2.11 -13.84 -22.41
CA ARG A 55 1.31 -14.48 -23.47
C ARG A 55 1.95 -14.33 -24.84
N ASN A 56 2.62 -13.21 -25.10
CA ASN A 56 3.29 -12.97 -26.38
C ASN A 56 4.63 -13.70 -26.53
N SER A 57 5.25 -14.17 -25.44
CA SER A 57 6.53 -14.90 -25.47
C SER A 57 6.39 -16.43 -25.53
N GLY A 58 5.18 -16.98 -25.37
CA GLY A 58 4.89 -18.43 -25.46
C GLY A 58 4.53 -18.94 -26.86
N GLY A 59 4.57 -18.08 -27.89
CA GLY A 59 4.23 -18.41 -29.27
C GLY A 59 5.45 -18.39 -30.19
N GLY A 60 6.35 -19.37 -30.07
CA GLY A 60 7.42 -19.62 -31.04
C GLY A 60 7.47 -21.12 -31.38
N PRO A 61 7.44 -21.51 -32.66
CA PRO A 61 7.89 -22.83 -33.12
C PRO A 61 9.38 -23.04 -32.88
#